data_AF-A0A4P9XGN5-F1
#
_entry.id   AF-A0A4P9XGN5-F1
#
_cell.length_a   1.000
_cell.length_b   1.000
_cell.length_c   1.000
_cell.angle_alpha   90.00
_cell.angle_beta   90.00
_cell.angle_gamma   90.00
#
_symmetry.space_group_name_H-M   'P 1'
#
loop_
_entity.id
_entity.type
_entity.pdbx_description
1 polymer ?
#
loop_
_entity_poly.entity_id
_entity_poly.type
_entity_poly.pdbx_seq_one_letter_code
_entity_poly.pdbx_strand_id
1 'polypeptide(L)'
;MADRSDSADAPTGTTQLPAARVKRIIKEDSEIATCSADAVFLISVATEMFLKQTAQLSIQHAHREKRKTVAYKDVANLVAERENLEFLTGRCPHCDETFYSR
;
A
#
# COMPACT_ATOMS: atom_id res chain seq x y z
N MET A 1 -17.49 -6.72 -21.08
CA MET A 1 -17.63 -7.69 -19.97
C MET A 1 -16.55 -7.40 -18.96
N ALA A 2 -16.85 -6.60 -17.93
CA ALA A 2 -15.96 -6.41 -16.79
C ALA A 2 -16.50 -7.30 -15.66
N ASP A 3 -15.79 -8.39 -15.42
CA ASP A 3 -16.00 -9.25 -14.26
C ASP A 3 -15.62 -8.44 -13.01
N ARG A 4 -16.61 -7.78 -12.39
CA ARG A 4 -16.53 -7.39 -10.99
C ARG A 4 -16.87 -8.63 -10.18
N SER A 5 -15.88 -9.51 -10.02
CA SER A 5 -15.88 -10.50 -8.94
C SER A 5 -15.66 -9.74 -7.63
N ASP A 6 -16.72 -9.08 -7.16
CA ASP A 6 -16.85 -8.66 -5.78
C ASP A 6 -16.85 -9.94 -4.93
N SER A 7 -15.70 -10.24 -4.35
CA SER A 7 -15.45 -11.47 -3.63
C SER A 7 -16.12 -11.34 -2.26
N ALA A 8 -17.35 -11.86 -2.20
CA ALA A 8 -18.11 -12.31 -1.05
C ALA A 8 -17.56 -11.96 0.34
N ASP A 9 -18.31 -11.11 1.06
CA ASP A 9 -18.40 -10.99 2.53
C ASP A 9 -17.20 -11.52 3.32
N ALA A 10 -16.12 -10.73 3.36
CA ALA A 10 -15.28 -10.77 4.56
C ALA A 10 -16.17 -10.37 5.75
N PRO A 11 -16.20 -11.12 6.86
CA PRO A 11 -17.06 -10.77 7.99
C PRO A 11 -16.77 -9.33 8.42
N THR A 12 -17.78 -8.46 8.30
CA THR A 12 -17.72 -7.05 8.68
C THR A 12 -17.20 -6.96 10.13
N GLY A 13 -15.98 -6.46 10.31
CA GLY A 13 -15.30 -6.42 11.61
C GLY A 13 -14.05 -7.31 11.73
N THR A 14 -13.62 -7.97 10.66
CA THR A 14 -12.36 -8.76 10.63
C THR A 14 -11.38 -8.24 9.58
N THR A 15 -10.08 -8.39 9.86
CA THR A 15 -8.97 -8.00 8.97
C THR A 15 -8.04 -9.21 8.82
N GLN A 16 -7.44 -9.38 7.65
CA GLN A 16 -6.42 -10.39 7.36
C GLN A 16 -5.08 -10.06 8.03
N LEU A 17 -4.90 -8.81 8.45
CA LEU A 17 -3.69 -8.37 9.14
C LEU A 17 -3.77 -8.74 10.63
N PRO A 18 -2.72 -9.36 11.19
CA PRO A 18 -2.70 -9.71 12.61
C PRO A 18 -2.62 -8.44 13.47
N ALA A 19 -3.69 -8.17 14.23
CA ALA A 19 -3.84 -6.96 15.06
C ALA A 19 -2.65 -6.71 16.00
N ALA A 20 -2.05 -7.77 16.56
CA ALA A 20 -0.86 -7.64 17.42
C ALA A 20 0.35 -7.04 16.69
N ARG A 21 0.54 -7.34 15.40
CA ARG A 21 1.63 -6.80 14.58
C ARG A 21 1.37 -5.35 14.20
N VAL A 22 0.13 -5.04 13.82
CA VAL A 22 -0.29 -3.66 13.52
C VAL A 22 -0.11 -2.78 14.74
N LYS A 23 -0.57 -3.23 15.92
CA LYS A 23 -0.38 -2.53 17.19
C LYS A 23 1.08 -2.32 17.55
N ARG A 24 1.95 -3.29 17.26
CA ARG A 24 3.39 -3.14 17.48
C ARG A 24 3.99 -2.05 16.60
N ILE A 25 3.64 -2.02 15.31
CA ILE A 25 4.11 -0.98 14.37
C ILE A 25 3.64 0.40 14.80
N ILE A 26 2.37 0.54 15.21
CA ILE A 26 1.82 1.81 15.72
C ILE A 26 2.63 2.32 16.92
N LYS A 27 3.05 1.41 17.82
CA LYS A 27 3.82 1.75 19.03
C LYS A 27 5.30 2.05 18.79
N GLU A 28 5.81 1.88 17.58
CA GLU A 28 7.16 2.36 17.24
C GLU A 28 7.22 3.89 17.24
N ASP A 29 6.07 4.56 17.10
CA ASP A 29 5.95 6.00 17.30
C ASP A 29 5.91 6.32 18.81
N SER A 30 6.93 7.02 19.30
CA SER A 30 7.09 7.38 20.71
C SER A 30 6.03 8.36 21.23
N GLU A 31 5.36 9.09 20.33
CA GLU A 31 4.31 10.05 20.69
C GLU A 31 2.97 9.36 20.97
N ILE A 32 2.82 8.07 20.60
CA ILE A 32 1.58 7.32 20.78
C ILE A 32 1.58 6.57 22.12
N ALA A 33 1.03 7.21 23.16
CA ALA A 33 0.93 6.59 24.49
C ALA A 33 -0.04 5.39 24.55
N THR A 34 -1.23 5.52 23.97
CA THR A 34 -2.22 4.44 23.91
C THR A 34 -2.96 4.44 22.57
N CYS A 35 -3.38 3.26 22.12
CA CYS A 35 -4.12 3.07 20.88
C CYS A 35 -5.29 2.10 21.13
N SER A 36 -6.51 2.52 20.77
CA SER A 36 -7.74 1.75 20.96
C SER A 36 -7.82 0.56 19.98
N ALA A 37 -8.63 -0.45 20.33
CA ALA A 37 -8.84 -1.61 19.45
C ALA A 37 -9.46 -1.19 18.11
N ASP A 38 -10.39 -0.24 18.12
CA ASP A 38 -11.05 0.28 16.91
C ASP A 38 -10.07 1.02 16.00
N ALA A 39 -9.13 1.79 16.56
CA ALA A 39 -8.10 2.46 15.78
C ALA A 39 -7.17 1.45 15.12
N VAL A 40 -6.74 0.41 15.84
CA VAL A 40 -5.94 -0.69 15.28
C VAL A 40 -6.70 -1.37 14.13
N PHE A 41 -8.00 -1.63 14.30
CA PHE A 41 -8.83 -2.22 13.27
C PHE A 41 -8.93 -1.34 12.01
N LEU A 42 -9.24 -0.04 12.18
CA LEU A 42 -9.32 0.91 11.06
C LEU A 42 -8.00 1.03 10.30
N ILE A 43 -6.87 1.10 11.01
CA ILE A 43 -5.54 1.13 10.39
C ILE A 43 -5.28 -0.16 9.63
N SER A 44 -5.71 -1.31 10.15
CA SER A 44 -5.55 -2.60 9.48
C SER A 44 -6.34 -2.63 8.17
N VAL A 45 -7.61 -2.24 8.18
CA VAL A 45 -8.46 -2.19 6.98
C VAL A 45 -7.92 -1.18 5.96
N ALA A 46 -7.52 0.01 6.42
CA ALA A 46 -6.91 1.02 5.56
C ALA A 46 -5.62 0.50 4.90
N THR A 47 -4.80 -0.26 5.63
CA THR A 47 -3.59 -0.88 5.10
C THR A 47 -3.90 -1.93 4.03
N GLU A 48 -4.95 -2.73 4.20
CA GLU A 48 -5.39 -3.69 3.17
C GLU A 48 -5.84 -2.99 1.88
N MET A 49 -6.64 -1.92 2.02
CA MET A 49 -7.08 -1.12 0.88
C MET A 49 -5.89 -0.47 0.17
N PHE A 50 -4.94 0.06 0.95
CA PHE A 50 -3.71 0.64 0.44
C PHE A 50 -2.88 -0.39 -0.36
N LEU A 51 -2.68 -1.61 0.15
CA LEU A 51 -1.96 -2.67 -0.54
C LEU A 51 -2.66 -3.09 -1.83
N LYS A 52 -3.99 -3.25 -1.80
CA LYS A 52 -4.79 -3.62 -2.98
C LYS A 52 -4.65 -2.56 -4.08
N GLN A 53 -4.81 -1.29 -3.73
CA GLN A 53 -4.69 -0.19 -4.68
C GLN A 53 -3.26 -0.07 -5.24
N THR A 54 -2.25 -0.16 -4.38
CA THR A 54 -0.85 -0.07 -4.80
C THR A 54 -0.48 -1.22 -5.74
N ALA A 55 -0.90 -2.45 -5.44
CA ALA A 55 -0.67 -3.60 -6.30
C ALA A 55 -1.37 -3.46 -7.66
N GLN A 56 -2.62 -2.99 -7.67
CA GLN A 56 -3.39 -2.75 -8.90
C GLN A 56 -2.73 -1.69 -9.80
N LEU A 57 -2.24 -0.61 -9.23
CA LEU A 57 -1.54 0.43 -9.99
C LEU A 57 -0.18 -0.07 -10.49
N SER A 58 0.55 -0.82 -9.67
CA SER A 58 1.86 -1.39 -10.05
C SER A 58 1.73 -2.37 -11.21
N ILE A 59 0.70 -3.23 -11.21
CA ILE A 59 0.47 -4.14 -12.35
C ILE A 59 0.03 -3.38 -13.62
N GLN A 60 -0.70 -2.27 -13.49
CA GLN A 60 -1.00 -1.40 -14.64
C GLN A 60 0.27 -0.83 -15.27
N HIS A 61 1.26 -0.40 -14.48
CA HIS A 61 2.57 0.01 -14.99
C HIS A 61 3.30 -1.14 -15.69
N ALA A 62 3.33 -2.33 -15.10
CA ALA A 62 3.93 -3.50 -15.74
C ALA A 62 3.25 -3.81 -17.10
N HIS A 63 1.92 -3.72 -17.17
CA HIS A 63 1.15 -3.94 -18.39
C HIS A 63 1.45 -2.90 -19.48
N ARG A 64 1.69 -1.63 -19.12
CA ARG A 64 2.11 -0.59 -20.08
C ARG A 64 3.43 -0.96 -20.78
N GLU A 65 4.32 -1.64 -20.06
CA GLU A 65 5.57 -2.17 -20.62
C GLU A 65 5.44 -3.60 -21.21
N LYS A 66 4.22 -4.09 -21.44
CA LYS A 66 3.92 -5.44 -21.95
C LYS A 66 4.45 -6.58 -21.06
N ARG A 67 4.67 -6.31 -19.77
CA ARG A 67 5.06 -7.31 -18.77
C ARG A 67 3.84 -7.77 -17.98
N LYS A 68 3.86 -9.04 -17.56
CA LYS A 68 2.82 -9.66 -16.71
C LYS A 68 3.25 -9.82 -15.25
N THR A 69 4.47 -9.39 -14.94
CA THR A 69 5.09 -9.50 -13.62
C THR A 69 5.46 -8.11 -13.14
N VAL A 70 5.04 -7.79 -11.92
CA VAL A 70 5.39 -6.54 -11.24
C VAL A 70 6.86 -6.59 -10.84
N ALA A 71 7.63 -5.60 -11.28
CA ALA A 71 9.00 -5.38 -10.88
C ALA A 71 9.08 -4.22 -9.88
N TYR A 72 10.18 -4.15 -9.14
CA TYR A 72 10.39 -3.09 -8.15
C TYR A 72 10.27 -1.68 -8.75
N LYS A 73 10.79 -1.50 -9.98
CA LYS A 73 10.68 -0.24 -10.73
C LYS A 73 9.25 0.22 -11.00
N ASP A 74 8.28 -0.69 -11.05
CA ASP A 74 6.87 -0.33 -11.27
C ASP A 74 6.30 0.40 -10.05
N VAL A 75 6.67 -0.08 -8.85
CA VAL A 75 6.29 0.56 -7.59
C VAL A 75 7.04 1.89 -7.43
N ALA A 76 8.33 1.93 -7.76
CA ALA A 76 9.12 3.17 -7.70
C ALA A 76 8.55 4.27 -8.60
N ASN A 77 8.23 3.94 -9.85
CA ASN A 77 7.62 4.88 -10.79
C ASN A 77 6.25 5.35 -10.31
N LEU A 78 5.46 4.44 -9.72
CA LEU A 78 4.16 4.78 -9.15
C LEU A 78 4.29 5.78 -8.00
N VAL A 79 5.28 5.60 -7.11
CA VAL A 79 5.57 6.54 -6.01
C VAL A 79 5.99 7.91 -6.55
N ALA A 80 6.80 7.95 -7.60
CA ALA A 80 7.21 9.20 -8.24
C ALA A 80 6.06 9.94 -8.97
N GLU A 81 5.09 9.22 -9.53
CA GLU A 81 3.95 9.80 -10.26
C GLU A 81 2.84 10.32 -9.33
N ARG A 82 2.71 9.77 -8.11
CA ARG A 82 1.55 9.97 -7.23
C ARG A 82 1.95 10.71 -5.96
N GLU A 83 1.47 11.95 -5.83
CA GLU A 83 1.65 12.79 -4.64
C GLU A 83 1.16 12.10 -3.35
N ASN A 84 0.06 11.34 -3.40
CA ASN A 84 -0.45 10.62 -2.23
C ASN A 84 0.43 9.43 -1.78
N LEU A 85 1.50 9.13 -2.52
CA LEU A 85 2.51 8.13 -2.18
C LEU A 85 3.87 8.74 -1.82
N GLU A 86 4.00 10.07 -1.78
CA GLU A 86 5.25 10.78 -1.49
C GLU A 86 5.90 10.35 -0.17
N PHE A 87 5.09 9.91 0.80
CA PHE A 87 5.57 9.36 2.07
C PHE A 87 6.48 8.12 1.93
N LEU A 88 6.57 7.53 0.72
CA LEU A 88 7.41 6.38 0.40
C LEU A 88 8.73 6.71 -0.30
N THR A 89 8.92 7.95 -0.77
CA THR A 89 10.07 8.35 -1.62
C THR A 89 11.42 8.00 -0.96
N GLY A 90 11.60 8.30 0.32
CA GLY A 90 12.86 8.03 1.05
C GLY A 90 13.13 6.56 1.39
N ARG A 91 12.18 5.64 1.13
CA ARG A 91 12.37 4.19 1.36
C ARG A 91 12.52 3.38 0.08
N CYS A 92 12.34 4.01 -1.08
CA CYS A 92 12.39 3.34 -2.37
C CYS A 92 13.72 3.60 -3.09
N PRO A 93 14.63 2.61 -3.24
CA PRO A 93 15.97 2.81 -3.82
C PRO A 93 16.02 3.34 -5.25
N HIS A 94 14.89 3.34 -5.96
CA HIS A 94 14.81 3.78 -7.36
C HIS A 94 14.01 5.10 -7.53
N CYS A 95 13.56 5.73 -6.44
CA CYS A 95 12.96 7.06 -6.48
C CYS A 95 13.99 8.20 -6.35
N ASP A 96 15.28 7.86 -6.21
CA ASP A 96 16.34 8.84 -5.98
C ASP A 96 16.68 9.60 -7.28
N GLU A 97 16.12 10.80 -7.42
CA GLU A 97 16.59 12.03 -8.12
C GLU A 97 17.11 11.98 -9.57
N THR A 98 17.35 10.82 -10.18
CA THR A 98 17.93 10.74 -11.54
C THR A 98 16.87 10.71 -12.65
N PHE A 99 15.60 10.53 -12.31
CA PHE A 99 14.49 10.48 -13.28
C PHE A 99 13.69 11.79 -13.40
N TYR A 100 13.89 12.77 -12.51
CA TYR A 100 13.22 14.08 -12.61
C TYR A 100 13.88 15.01 -13.64
N SER A 101 15.01 14.61 -14.22
CA SER A 101 15.81 15.45 -15.14
C SER A 101 16.03 14.84 -16.53
N ARG A 102 15.13 14.00 -17.04
CA ARG A 102 15.10 13.59 -18.46
C ARG A 102 13.70 13.58 -19.04
#